data_AF-A0A853FZQ1-F1
#
_entry.id   AF-A0A853FZQ1-F1
#
_cell.length_a   1.000
_cell.length_b   1.000
_cell.length_c   1.000
_cell.angle_alpha   90.00
_cell.angle_beta   90.00
_cell.angle_gamma   90.00
#
_symmetry.space_group_name_H-M   'P 1'
#
loop_
_entity.id
_entity.type
_entity.pdbx_description
1 polymer ?
#
loop_
_entity_poly.entity_id
_entity_poly.type
_entity_poly.pdbx_seq_one_letter_code
_entity_poly.pdbx_strand_id
1 'polypeptide(L)'
;MAAALGRAQPAEAALTLEGAGRWAIRQGGGARPLRLLRAWPAFAWVTLRFQDDAAGARGKPLELTIWKAGLEEEQWRELRRCVAAQHAMPERSHNKEKP
;
A
#
# COMPACT_ATOMS: atom_id res chain seq x y z
N MET A 1 12.27 -15.95 35.42
CA MET A 1 11.84 -16.69 34.21
C MET A 1 11.20 -15.70 33.25
N ALA A 2 11.75 -15.56 32.04
CA ALA A 2 11.40 -14.50 31.10
C ALA A 2 10.10 -14.82 30.34
N ALA A 3 9.16 -13.86 30.34
CA ALA A 3 7.99 -13.88 29.48
C ALA A 3 8.38 -13.27 28.12
N ALA A 4 8.50 -14.11 27.09
CA ALA A 4 8.55 -13.64 25.72
C ALA A 4 7.13 -13.20 25.31
N LEU A 5 6.82 -11.91 25.51
CA LEU A 5 5.76 -11.27 24.75
C LEU A 5 6.25 -11.21 23.31
N GLY A 6 5.99 -12.29 22.56
CA GLY A 6 6.21 -12.33 21.13
C GLY A 6 5.35 -11.25 20.50
N ARG A 7 5.92 -10.06 20.31
CA ARG A 7 5.47 -9.14 19.29
C ARG A 7 5.43 -9.98 18.03
N ALA A 8 4.25 -10.29 17.53
CA ALA A 8 4.11 -10.83 16.19
C ALA A 8 4.91 -9.88 15.31
N GLN A 9 6.09 -10.33 14.84
CA GLN A 9 6.82 -9.57 13.84
C GLN A 9 5.78 -9.31 12.75
N PRO A 10 5.55 -8.04 12.34
CA PRO A 10 4.69 -7.81 11.19
C PRO A 10 5.31 -8.65 10.09
N ALA A 11 4.61 -9.70 9.66
CA ALA A 11 5.10 -10.63 8.66
C ALA A 11 5.70 -9.80 7.55
N GLU A 12 6.99 -9.98 7.28
CA GLU A 12 7.80 -9.11 6.43
C GLU A 12 7.09 -8.96 5.07
N ALA A 13 6.35 -7.85 4.95
CA ALA A 13 5.40 -7.65 3.89
C ALA A 13 6.05 -6.72 2.89
N ALA A 14 6.53 -7.28 1.79
CA ALA A 14 7.10 -6.46 0.73
C ALA A 14 5.97 -5.97 -0.18
N LEU A 15 5.80 -4.65 -0.27
CA LEU A 15 4.94 -4.03 -1.27
C LEU A 15 5.79 -3.73 -2.51
N THR A 16 5.46 -4.34 -3.63
CA THR A 16 6.12 -4.12 -4.91
C THR A 16 5.19 -3.37 -5.85
N LEU A 17 5.72 -2.34 -6.50
CA LEU A 17 5.07 -1.66 -7.61
C LEU A 17 5.67 -2.17 -8.93
N GLU A 18 4.83 -2.76 -9.76
CA GLU A 18 5.21 -3.12 -11.13
C GLU A 18 4.98 -1.92 -12.05
N GLY A 19 5.83 -1.76 -13.07
CA GLY A 19 5.93 -0.58 -13.94
C GLY A 19 4.67 -0.17 -14.73
N ALA A 20 3.55 -0.88 -14.57
CA ALA A 20 2.25 -0.54 -15.12
C ALA A 20 1.24 -0.03 -14.06
N GLY A 21 1.69 0.37 -12.87
CA GLY A 21 0.79 0.82 -11.80
C GLY A 21 0.06 -0.33 -11.08
N ARG A 22 0.52 -1.57 -11.27
CA ARG A 22 0.01 -2.73 -10.54
C ARG A 22 0.80 -2.89 -9.26
N TRP A 23 0.09 -2.96 -8.15
CA TRP A 23 0.70 -3.21 -6.86
C TRP A 23 0.61 -4.70 -6.56
N ALA A 24 1.60 -5.23 -5.86
CA ALA A 24 1.52 -6.57 -5.29
C ALA A 24 2.07 -6.55 -3.88
N ILE A 25 1.43 -7.26 -2.97
CA ILE A 25 1.95 -7.48 -1.62
C ILE A 25 2.44 -8.92 -1.50
N ARG A 26 3.68 -9.09 -1.05
CA ARG A 26 4.25 -10.40 -0.73
C ARG A 26 4.19 -10.60 0.77
N GLN A 27 3.41 -11.59 1.22
CA GLN A 27 3.32 -11.99 2.62
C GLN A 27 3.34 -13.52 2.70
N GLY A 28 4.17 -14.07 3.60
CA GLY A 28 4.17 -15.50 3.92
C GLY A 28 4.37 -16.44 2.72
N GLY A 29 5.12 -16.02 1.70
CA GLY A 29 5.44 -16.84 0.52
C GLY A 29 4.51 -16.66 -0.69
N GLY A 30 3.43 -15.87 -0.58
CA GLY A 30 2.53 -15.57 -1.71
C GLY A 30 2.58 -14.10 -2.12
N ALA A 31 2.60 -13.84 -3.44
CA ALA A 31 2.36 -12.52 -4.00
C ALA A 31 0.87 -12.36 -4.32
N ARG A 32 0.25 -11.30 -3.79
CA ARG A 32 -1.17 -10.99 -4.05
C ARG A 32 -1.26 -9.70 -4.86
N PRO A 33 -1.88 -9.71 -6.05
CA PRO A 33 -2.10 -8.50 -6.81
C PRO A 33 -3.09 -7.60 -6.06
N LEU A 34 -2.71 -6.33 -5.96
CA LEU A 34 -3.46 -5.29 -5.30
C LEU A 34 -3.79 -4.19 -6.30
N ARG A 35 -5.03 -3.74 -6.25
CA ARG A 35 -5.50 -2.59 -7.00
C ARG A 35 -5.52 -1.38 -6.07
N LEU A 36 -4.72 -0.36 -6.36
CA LEU A 36 -4.79 0.89 -5.61
C LEU A 36 -6.16 1.54 -5.84
N LEU A 37 -6.85 1.82 -4.74
CA LEU A 37 -8.12 2.54 -4.72
C LEU A 37 -7.92 4.01 -4.42
N ARG A 38 -7.02 4.33 -3.48
CA ARG A 38 -6.78 5.70 -3.02
C ARG A 38 -5.40 5.83 -2.40
N ALA A 39 -4.80 7.01 -2.53
CA ALA A 39 -3.60 7.39 -1.83
C ALA A 39 -3.81 8.72 -1.11
N TRP A 40 -3.29 8.82 0.11
CA TRP A 40 -3.24 10.04 0.90
C TRP A 40 -1.77 10.35 1.21
N PRO A 41 -1.11 11.17 0.37
CA PRO A 41 0.23 11.62 0.66
C PRO A 41 0.20 12.71 1.75
N ALA A 42 1.09 12.57 2.72
CA ALA A 42 1.39 13.59 3.72
C ALA A 42 2.91 13.87 3.73
N PHE A 43 3.35 14.85 4.52
CA PHE A 43 4.75 15.26 4.55
C PHE A 43 5.71 14.14 4.99
N ALA A 44 5.31 13.38 6.01
CA ALA A 44 6.14 12.35 6.65
C ALA A 44 5.62 10.92 6.46
N TRP A 45 4.48 10.74 5.79
CA TRP A 45 3.87 9.42 5.55
C TRP A 45 2.99 9.43 4.31
N VAL A 46 2.72 8.24 3.77
CA VAL A 46 1.74 8.02 2.71
C VAL A 46 0.86 6.86 3.15
N THR A 47 -0.45 7.05 3.15
CA THR A 47 -1.38 5.93 3.29
C THR A 47 -1.92 5.54 1.93
N LEU A 48 -1.84 4.26 1.63
CA LEU A 48 -2.34 3.64 0.41
C LEU A 48 -3.45 2.68 0.78
N ARG A 49 -4.60 2.82 0.12
CA ARG A 49 -5.74 1.92 0.24
C ARG A 49 -5.82 1.05 -1.00
N PHE A 50 -5.79 -0.25 -0.79
CA PHE A 50 -5.82 -1.27 -1.82
C PHE A 50 -7.09 -2.12 -1.73
N GLN A 51 -7.51 -2.62 -2.88
CA GLN A 51 -8.42 -3.74 -2.99
C GLN A 51 -7.62 -4.98 -3.38
N ASP A 52 -7.92 -6.11 -2.75
CA ASP A 52 -7.40 -7.40 -3.19
C ASP A 52 -8.05 -7.73 -4.54
N ASP A 53 -7.23 -7.92 -5.57
CA ASP A 53 -7.69 -8.22 -6.94
C ASP A 53 -7.69 -9.74 -7.21
N ALA A 54 -7.41 -10.57 -6.20
CA ALA A 54 -7.49 -12.01 -6.32
C ALA A 54 -8.94 -12.46 -6.58
N ALA A 55 -9.13 -13.33 -7.58
CA ALA A 55 -10.43 -13.88 -7.94
C ALA A 55 -11.09 -14.57 -6.74
N GLY A 56 -12.24 -14.03 -6.30
CA GLY A 56 -13.00 -14.54 -5.15
C GLY A 56 -12.79 -13.78 -3.83
N ALA A 57 -11.83 -12.86 -3.76
CA ALA A 57 -11.59 -12.06 -2.56
C ALA A 57 -12.58 -10.88 -2.48
N ARG A 58 -13.79 -11.09 -1.92
CA ARG A 58 -14.61 -9.99 -1.36
C ARG A 58 -14.09 -9.55 0.01
N GLY A 59 -12.77 -9.32 0.08
CA GLY A 59 -12.08 -8.93 1.30
C GLY A 59 -12.31 -7.47 1.65
N LYS A 60 -12.08 -7.13 2.92
CA LYS A 60 -12.00 -5.72 3.35
C LYS A 60 -10.82 -5.05 2.63
N PRO A 61 -10.94 -3.77 2.25
CA PRO A 61 -9.82 -3.01 1.70
C PRO A 61 -8.62 -3.04 2.66
N LEU A 62 -7.42 -3.18 2.10
CA LEU A 62 -6.17 -3.12 2.84
C LEU A 62 -5.68 -1.68 2.87
N GLU A 63 -5.41 -1.16 4.07
CA GLU A 63 -4.79 0.16 4.23
C GLU A 63 -3.37 -0.03 4.74
N LEU A 64 -2.42 0.58 4.05
CA LEU A 64 -1.00 0.54 4.38
C LEU A 64 -0.48 1.96 4.56
N THR A 65 0.06 2.25 5.74
CA THR A 65 0.74 3.51 6.02
C THR A 65 2.23 3.32 5.99
N ILE A 66 2.88 4.00 5.05
CA ILE A 66 4.33 3.98 4.86
C ILE A 66 4.89 5.29 5.41
N TRP A 67 5.83 5.17 6.35
CA TRP A 67 6.49 6.32 6.97
C TRP A 67 7.80 6.64 6.25
N LYS A 68 8.06 7.93 6.02
CA LYS A 68 9.31 8.40 5.41
C LYS A 68 10.54 7.90 6.17
N ALA A 69 10.49 7.89 7.50
CA ALA A 69 11.60 7.47 8.35
C ALA A 69 11.94 5.97 8.25
N GLY A 70 11.05 5.16 7.68
CA GLY A 70 11.27 3.72 7.47
C GLY A 70 11.78 3.38 6.07
N LEU A 71 12.13 4.38 5.26
CA LEU A 71 12.61 4.21 3.88
C LEU A 71 13.85 5.05 3.64
N GLU A 72 14.70 4.58 2.73
CA GLU A 72 15.77 5.39 2.16
C GLU A 72 15.17 6.57 1.37
N GLU A 73 15.91 7.67 1.29
CA GLU A 73 15.39 8.89 0.64
C GLU A 73 15.03 8.67 -0.84
N GLU A 74 15.81 7.87 -1.55
CA GLU A 74 15.54 7.49 -2.94
C GLU A 74 14.25 6.68 -3.08
N GLN A 75 14.02 5.72 -2.18
CA GLN A 75 12.81 4.91 -2.14
C GLN A 75 11.58 5.76 -1.82
N TRP A 76 11.73 6.73 -0.90
CA TRP A 76 10.67 7.69 -0.58
C TRP A 76 10.32 8.60 -1.76
N ARG A 77 11.34 9.12 -2.47
CA ARG A 77 11.14 9.93 -3.67
C ARG A 77 10.44 9.14 -4.76
N GLU A 78 10.86 7.89 -4.99
CA GLU A 78 10.22 7.02 -5.97
C GLU A 78 8.77 6.73 -5.61
N LEU A 79 8.49 6.34 -4.36
CA LEU A 79 7.14 6.13 -3.88
C LEU A 79 6.25 7.36 -4.15
N ARG A 80 6.76 8.56 -3.84
CA ARG A 80 6.03 9.81 -4.10
C ARG A 80 5.79 10.06 -5.58
N ARG A 81 6.77 9.79 -6.46
CA ARG A 81 6.60 9.89 -7.92
C ARG A 81 5.51 8.94 -8.40
N CYS A 82 5.53 7.69 -7.97
CA CYS A 82 4.54 6.69 -8.36
C CYS A 82 3.14 7.05 -7.88
N VAL A 83 3.01 7.51 -6.64
CA VAL A 83 1.73 7.96 -6.08
C VAL A 83 1.21 9.19 -6.82
N ALA A 84 2.07 10.16 -7.12
CA ALA A 84 1.71 11.34 -7.90
C ALA A 84 1.30 10.98 -9.33
N ALA A 85 2.02 10.07 -10.00
CA ALA A 85 1.66 9.59 -11.34
C ALA A 85 0.30 8.88 -11.35
N GLN A 86 0.00 8.07 -10.33
CA GLN A 86 -1.29 7.41 -10.20
C GLN A 86 -2.41 8.37 -9.85
N HIS A 87 -2.12 9.47 -9.15
CA HIS A 87 -3.08 10.54 -8.90
C HIS A 87 -3.32 11.42 -10.14
N ALA A 88 -2.31 11.58 -11.00
CA ALA A 88 -2.40 12.31 -12.25
C ALA A 88 -3.09 11.52 -13.38
N MET A 89 -3.27 10.21 -13.21
CA MET A 89 -4.09 9.37 -14.10
C MET A 89 -5.58 9.51 -13.74
N PRO A 90 -6.41 10.17 -14.58
CA PRO A 90 -7.78 10.54 -14.24
C PRO A 90 -8.80 9.41 -14.49
N GLU A 91 -8.42 8.15 -14.27
CA GLU A 91 -9.32 7.00 -14.45
C GLU A 91 -9.54 6.27 -13.13
N ARG A 92 -10.15 6.98 -12.16
CA ARG A 92 -11.08 6.41 -11.17
C ARG A 92 -11.61 7.48 -10.22
N SER A 93 -12.55 8.26 -10.72
CA SER A 93 -13.61 8.81 -9.88
C SER A 93 -14.26 7.67 -9.09
N HIS A 94 -14.12 7.68 -7.76
CA HIS A 94 -15.18 7.19 -6.90
C HIS A 94 -15.49 8.28 -5.87
N ASN A 95 -16.32 9.19 -6.36
CA ASN A 95 -17.47 9.76 -5.67
C ASN A 95 -17.77 9.08 -4.32
N LYS A 96 -17.72 9.89 -3.26
CA LYS A 96 -18.73 9.96 -2.20
C LYS A 96 -18.40 11.19 -1.36
N GLU A 97 -18.57 12.33 -2.01
CA GLU A 97 -19.19 13.45 -1.31
C GLU A 97 -20.66 13.04 -1.07
N LYS A 98 -21.14 13.23 0.17
CA LYS A 98 -22.54 13.49 0.56
C LYS A 98 -22.75 13.12 2.03
N PRO A 99 -23.70 13.77 2.71
CA PRO A 99 -23.95 15.21 2.81
C PRO A 99 -23.88 15.68 4.28
#